data_AF-V4L5S4-F1
#
_entry.id   AF-V4L5S4-F1
#
_cell.length_a   1.000
_cell.length_b   1.000
_cell.length_c   1.000
_cell.angle_alpha   90.00
_cell.angle_beta   90.00
_cell.angle_gamma   90.00
#
_symmetry.space_group_name_H-M   'P 1'
#
loop_
_entity.id
_entity.type
_entity.pdbx_description
1 polymer ?
#
loop_
_entity_poly.entity_id
_entity_poly.type
_entity_poly.pdbx_seq_one_letter_code
_entity_poly.pdbx_strand_id
1 'polypeptide(L)'
;MVLTRISLVLLLCLLGFYSETVRSQNCGCAPNVCCSQYGYCGTTDAYCGAGCRSGPCRGSGGSVGSIVTQGFFNGIINQAGNGCAGKRFYTRDSFINAANTFPSFANSVTRREIATMFAHFTHETGHFCYIEEINGASRDYCDKNNRQYPCAPGKTYYGRGPIQLSWNYNYGPCGRSLGLDLLRQPELVSSNPTVAFRTGLWFWMNRVRPVLNQGFGATIRAINGMECNGGNSGAVNARIRYYRDYCGQLGVDPGPNLSC
;
A
#
# COMPACT_ATOMS: atom_id res chain seq x y z
N MET A 1 56.63 -50.73 2.39
CA MET A 1 55.36 -50.48 1.67
C MET A 1 54.25 -49.84 2.53
N VAL A 2 54.56 -49.19 3.67
CA VAL A 2 53.55 -48.59 4.57
C VAL A 2 53.57 -47.05 4.54
N LEU A 3 54.72 -46.42 4.25
CA LEU A 3 54.82 -44.95 4.20
C LEU A 3 54.10 -44.29 3.01
N THR A 4 53.89 -44.99 1.89
CA THR A 4 53.24 -44.41 0.71
C THR A 4 51.71 -44.33 0.81
N ARG A 5 51.08 -45.09 1.73
CA ARG A 5 49.61 -45.05 1.91
C ARG A 5 49.13 -43.93 2.85
N ILE A 6 49.98 -43.48 3.77
CA ILE A 6 49.64 -42.41 4.72
C ILE A 6 49.60 -41.04 4.03
N SER A 7 50.45 -40.81 3.02
CA SER A 7 50.46 -39.55 2.25
C SER A 7 49.20 -39.34 1.42
N LEU A 8 48.53 -40.40 0.93
CA LEU A 8 47.33 -40.24 0.11
C LEU A 8 46.09 -39.84 0.93
N VAL A 9 45.98 -40.36 2.15
CA VAL A 9 44.86 -40.05 3.05
C VAL A 9 44.95 -38.62 3.57
N LEU A 10 46.16 -38.14 3.90
CA LEU A 10 46.38 -36.75 4.29
C LEU A 10 46.15 -35.76 3.12
N LEU A 11 46.49 -36.13 1.89
CA LEU A 11 46.21 -35.30 0.70
C LEU A 11 44.71 -35.19 0.39
N LEU A 12 43.95 -36.29 0.58
CA LEU A 12 42.49 -36.31 0.41
C LEU A 12 41.76 -35.54 1.53
N CYS A 13 42.27 -35.58 2.77
CA CYS A 13 41.73 -34.76 3.87
C CYS A 13 41.97 -33.26 3.66
N LEU A 14 43.09 -32.86 3.05
CA LEU A 14 43.38 -31.45 2.73
C LEU A 14 42.53 -30.90 1.57
N LEU A 15 42.05 -31.76 0.66
CA LEU A 15 41.09 -31.37 -0.40
C LEU A 15 39.65 -31.19 0.12
N GLY A 16 39.32 -31.72 1.30
CA GLY A 16 38.00 -31.54 1.93
C GLY A 16 37.80 -30.18 2.62
N PHE A 17 38.88 -29.43 2.87
CA PHE A 17 38.82 -28.10 3.50
C PHE A 17 38.84 -26.93 2.51
N TYR A 18 38.92 -27.18 1.21
CA TYR A 18 38.59 -26.19 0.18
C TYR A 18 37.09 -26.16 -0.09
N SER A 19 36.28 -26.10 0.97
CA SER A 19 34.96 -25.48 0.83
C SER A 19 35.26 -24.01 0.62
N GLU A 20 35.22 -23.57 -0.63
CA GLU A 20 35.35 -22.15 -0.93
C GLU A 20 34.46 -21.37 0.02
N THR A 21 35.06 -20.46 0.78
CA THR A 21 34.34 -19.31 1.30
C THR A 21 33.71 -18.65 0.08
N VAL A 22 32.45 -18.99 -0.20
CA VAL A 22 31.64 -18.36 -1.23
C VAL A 22 31.65 -16.90 -0.88
N ARG A 23 32.46 -16.12 -1.61
CA ARG A 23 32.53 -14.68 -1.43
C ARG A 23 31.11 -14.17 -1.55
N SER A 24 30.67 -13.37 -0.58
CA SER A 24 29.48 -12.53 -0.70
C SER A 24 29.55 -11.79 -2.04
N GLN A 25 28.78 -12.26 -3.03
CA GLN A 25 28.75 -11.61 -4.34
C GLN A 25 27.93 -10.33 -4.21
N ASN A 26 28.59 -9.23 -4.56
CA ASN A 26 28.09 -7.90 -4.30
C ASN A 26 27.05 -7.54 -5.38
N CYS A 27 25.85 -7.14 -4.97
CA CYS A 27 24.76 -6.81 -5.88
C CYS A 27 25.11 -5.57 -6.72
N GLY A 28 25.65 -5.78 -7.92
CA GLY A 28 26.00 -4.75 -8.91
C GLY A 28 25.33 -5.01 -10.27
N CYS A 29 24.07 -5.45 -10.25
CA CYS A 29 23.37 -5.91 -11.45
C CYS A 29 23.02 -4.75 -12.40
N ALA A 30 22.99 -5.06 -13.69
CA ALA A 30 22.53 -4.13 -14.72
C ALA A 30 21.07 -3.69 -14.46
N PRO A 31 20.67 -2.50 -14.97
CA PRO A 31 19.28 -2.05 -14.89
C PRO A 31 18.33 -3.14 -15.43
N ASN A 32 17.29 -3.48 -14.65
CA ASN A 32 16.30 -4.55 -14.91
C ASN A 32 16.78 -6.00 -14.73
N VAL A 33 17.87 -6.24 -14.00
CA VAL A 33 18.32 -7.59 -13.60
C VAL A 33 18.25 -7.75 -12.08
N CYS A 34 17.72 -8.88 -11.60
CA CYS A 34 17.52 -9.14 -10.17
C CYS A 34 18.81 -9.61 -9.51
N CYS A 35 19.07 -9.16 -8.28
CA CYS A 35 20.09 -9.74 -7.41
C CYS A 35 19.45 -10.76 -6.46
N SER A 36 19.85 -12.03 -6.56
CA SER A 36 19.34 -13.12 -5.73
C SER A 36 19.71 -12.98 -4.25
N GLN A 37 19.10 -13.80 -3.40
CA GLN A 37 19.43 -13.90 -1.98
C GLN A 37 20.87 -14.32 -1.70
N TYR A 38 21.58 -14.81 -2.71
CA TYR A 38 22.98 -15.23 -2.63
C TYR A 38 23.93 -14.23 -3.29
N GLY A 39 23.42 -13.11 -3.81
CA GLY A 39 24.24 -12.06 -4.41
C GLY A 39 24.47 -12.19 -5.92
N TYR A 40 23.69 -12.99 -6.63
CA TYR A 40 23.88 -13.26 -8.06
C TYR A 40 22.87 -12.50 -8.93
N CYS A 41 23.29 -12.07 -10.11
CA CYS A 41 22.43 -11.36 -11.05
C CYS A 41 21.70 -12.32 -12.01
N GLY A 42 20.39 -12.16 -12.19
CA GLY A 42 19.62 -12.90 -13.19
C GLY A 42 18.17 -12.43 -13.32
N THR A 43 17.42 -13.02 -14.25
CA THR A 43 16.04 -12.61 -14.58
C THR A 43 15.00 -13.71 -14.35
N THR A 44 15.44 -14.91 -13.97
CA THR A 44 14.55 -16.04 -13.67
C THR A 44 14.11 -16.02 -12.20
N ASP A 45 13.12 -16.84 -11.84
CA ASP A 45 12.59 -16.89 -10.48
C ASP A 45 13.63 -17.33 -9.43
N ALA A 46 14.71 -18.01 -9.81
CA ALA A 46 15.82 -18.31 -8.89
C ALA A 46 16.56 -17.05 -8.41
N TYR A 47 16.56 -15.98 -9.21
CA TYR A 47 17.22 -14.72 -8.92
C TYR A 47 16.25 -13.66 -8.47
N CYS A 48 15.10 -13.60 -9.15
CA CYS A 48 14.06 -12.62 -8.89
C CYS A 48 13.11 -13.06 -7.78
N GLY A 49 13.02 -14.35 -7.45
CA GLY A 49 12.06 -14.89 -6.49
C GLY A 49 12.40 -14.62 -5.03
N ALA A 50 12.10 -15.61 -4.18
CA ALA A 50 12.27 -15.50 -2.73
C ALA A 50 13.71 -15.09 -2.33
N GLY A 51 13.79 -14.07 -1.47
CA GLY A 51 15.05 -13.53 -0.95
C GLY A 51 15.84 -12.64 -1.93
N CYS A 52 15.29 -12.30 -3.08
CA CYS A 52 15.90 -11.32 -3.98
C CYS A 52 16.17 -9.98 -3.28
N ARG A 53 17.42 -9.50 -3.37
CA ARG A 53 18.00 -8.37 -2.64
C ARG A 53 17.81 -7.03 -3.35
N SER A 54 17.80 -7.00 -4.69
CA SER A 54 17.64 -5.77 -5.51
C SER A 54 17.25 -6.08 -6.96
N GLY A 55 16.85 -5.08 -7.75
CA GLY A 55 16.35 -5.27 -9.13
C GLY A 55 14.84 -5.60 -9.20
N PRO A 56 14.31 -6.09 -10.34
CA PRO A 56 12.88 -6.39 -10.53
C PRO A 56 12.48 -7.72 -9.87
N CYS A 57 12.84 -7.88 -8.60
CA CYS A 57 12.52 -9.05 -7.80
C CYS A 57 11.00 -9.34 -7.79
N ARG A 58 10.64 -10.53 -8.23
CA ARG A 58 9.32 -11.13 -8.13
C ARG A 58 9.13 -11.64 -6.71
N GLY A 59 8.39 -10.89 -5.91
CA GLY A 59 8.16 -11.22 -4.50
C GLY A 59 9.11 -10.56 -3.50
N SER A 60 9.88 -9.52 -3.89
CA SER A 60 10.51 -8.61 -2.91
C SER A 60 9.62 -7.43 -2.49
N GLY A 61 8.50 -7.22 -3.19
CA GLY A 61 7.31 -6.71 -2.54
C GLY A 61 6.83 -7.86 -1.66
N GLY A 62 7.21 -7.87 -0.38
CA GLY A 62 6.65 -8.85 0.52
C GLY A 62 5.13 -8.83 0.39
N SER A 63 4.45 -9.98 0.58
CA SER A 63 2.98 -10.03 0.56
C SER A 63 2.42 -8.82 1.32
N VAL A 64 1.27 -8.28 0.90
CA VAL A 64 0.69 -7.08 1.54
C VAL A 64 0.72 -7.17 3.07
N GLY A 65 0.48 -8.37 3.63
CA GLY A 65 0.53 -8.64 5.06
C GLY A 65 1.91 -8.60 5.72
N SER A 66 2.99 -8.83 4.98
CA SER A 66 4.37 -8.67 5.46
C SER A 66 4.84 -7.21 5.47
N ILE A 67 4.27 -6.35 4.62
CA ILE A 67 4.54 -4.91 4.66
C ILE A 67 3.65 -4.26 5.73
N VAL A 68 2.34 -4.49 5.65
CA VAL A 68 1.37 -4.01 6.64
C VAL A 68 1.30 -5.03 7.76
N THR A 69 2.28 -4.99 8.67
CA THR A 69 2.29 -5.84 9.86
C THR A 69 1.20 -5.41 10.85
N GLN A 70 0.86 -6.27 11.81
CA GLN A 70 -0.04 -5.88 12.90
C GLN A 70 0.52 -4.70 13.69
N GLY A 71 1.85 -4.66 13.91
CA GLY A 71 2.52 -3.57 14.60
C GLY A 71 2.38 -2.24 13.85
N PHE A 72 2.62 -2.22 12.54
CA PHE A 72 2.43 -1.03 11.72
C PHE A 72 0.98 -0.52 11.76
N PHE A 73 0.01 -1.41 11.54
CA PHE A 73 -1.40 -1.04 11.56
C PHE A 73 -1.83 -0.52 12.95
N ASN A 74 -1.42 -1.20 14.02
CA ASN A 74 -1.68 -0.79 15.40
C ASN A 74 -1.04 0.56 15.74
N GLY A 75 0.16 0.83 15.22
CA GLY A 75 0.86 2.11 15.38
C GLY A 75 0.08 3.30 14.83
N ILE A 76 -0.83 3.06 13.87
CA ILE A 76 -1.73 4.09 13.32
C ILE A 76 -3.01 4.16 14.16
N ILE A 77 -3.77 3.07 14.22
CA ILE A 77 -5.13 3.09 14.80
C ILE A 77 -5.15 3.36 16.31
N ASN A 78 -4.05 3.10 17.01
CA ASN A 78 -3.95 3.41 18.44
C ASN A 78 -3.76 4.91 18.73
N GLN A 79 -3.42 5.72 17.73
CA GLN A 79 -3.38 7.18 17.87
C GLN A 79 -4.81 7.79 17.92
N ALA A 80 -5.81 7.06 17.41
CA ALA A 80 -7.21 7.46 17.56
C ALA A 80 -7.69 7.28 19.01
N GLY A 81 -8.48 8.26 19.48
CA GLY A 81 -9.08 8.25 20.80
C GLY A 81 -9.97 7.02 21.04
N ASN A 82 -10.10 6.59 22.30
CA ASN A 82 -10.80 5.35 22.64
C ASN A 82 -12.28 5.31 22.25
N GLY A 83 -12.93 6.47 22.14
CA GLY A 83 -14.32 6.59 21.71
C GLY A 83 -14.55 6.54 20.20
N CYS A 84 -13.49 6.49 19.39
CA CYS A 84 -13.60 6.51 17.93
C CYS A 84 -14.27 5.25 17.39
N ALA A 85 -15.37 5.42 16.63
CA ALA A 85 -16.13 4.32 16.05
C ALA A 85 -15.27 3.43 15.15
N GLY A 86 -14.34 4.03 14.39
CA GLY A 86 -13.48 3.31 13.45
C GLY A 86 -12.52 2.32 14.11
N LYS A 87 -12.22 2.44 15.43
CA LYS A 87 -11.38 1.46 16.15
C LYS A 87 -11.96 0.05 16.19
N ARG A 88 -13.29 -0.07 16.11
CA ARG A 88 -13.99 -1.37 16.05
C ARG A 88 -14.35 -1.82 14.64
N PHE A 89 -14.04 -0.99 13.64
CA PHE A 89 -14.42 -1.21 12.25
C PHE A 89 -13.19 -1.56 11.40
N TYR A 90 -12.18 -0.70 11.38
CA TYR A 90 -10.99 -0.90 10.57
C TYR A 90 -10.05 -1.91 11.23
N THR A 91 -9.81 -3.02 10.54
CA THR A 91 -8.84 -4.04 10.98
C THR A 91 -7.80 -4.27 9.91
N ARG A 92 -6.59 -4.67 10.33
CA ARG A 92 -5.56 -5.13 9.41
C ARG A 92 -6.08 -6.21 8.47
N ASP A 93 -6.79 -7.20 8.99
CA ASP A 93 -7.28 -8.32 8.19
C ASP A 93 -8.30 -7.88 7.15
N SER A 94 -9.19 -6.92 7.47
CA SER A 94 -10.08 -6.35 6.46
C SER A 94 -9.33 -5.62 5.34
N PHE A 95 -8.22 -4.94 5.65
CA PHE A 95 -7.35 -4.35 4.63
C PHE A 95 -6.66 -5.43 3.77
N ILE A 96 -6.09 -6.48 4.38
CA ILE A 96 -5.44 -7.57 3.65
C ILE A 96 -6.43 -8.32 2.76
N ASN A 97 -7.61 -8.64 3.29
CA ASN A 97 -8.68 -9.28 2.53
C ASN A 97 -9.11 -8.43 1.34
N ALA A 98 -9.25 -7.11 1.52
CA ALA A 98 -9.54 -6.20 0.43
C ALA A 98 -8.40 -6.14 -0.59
N ALA A 99 -7.15 -5.98 -0.15
CA ALA A 99 -5.98 -5.88 -1.01
C ALA A 99 -5.78 -7.12 -1.89
N ASN A 100 -6.05 -8.31 -1.36
CA ASN A 100 -5.98 -9.56 -2.11
C ASN A 100 -7.01 -9.66 -3.25
N THR A 101 -8.07 -8.83 -3.24
CA THR A 101 -9.01 -8.72 -4.37
C THR A 101 -8.51 -7.81 -5.51
N PHE A 102 -7.35 -7.18 -5.34
CA PHE A 102 -6.69 -6.35 -6.36
C PHE A 102 -5.31 -6.93 -6.72
N PRO A 103 -5.22 -7.97 -7.59
CA PRO A 103 -3.96 -8.65 -7.88
C PRO A 103 -2.85 -7.72 -8.37
N SER A 104 -3.18 -6.73 -9.22
CA SER A 104 -2.22 -5.74 -9.68
C SER A 104 -1.62 -4.91 -8.54
N PHE A 105 -2.39 -4.65 -7.48
CA PHE A 105 -1.88 -4.03 -6.26
C PHE A 105 -1.07 -5.04 -5.45
N ALA A 106 -1.69 -6.15 -5.05
CA ALA A 106 -1.10 -7.13 -4.15
C ALA A 106 0.26 -7.68 -4.63
N ASN A 107 0.41 -7.87 -5.95
CA ASN A 107 1.62 -8.46 -6.54
C ASN A 107 2.78 -7.47 -6.75
N SER A 108 2.53 -6.16 -6.66
CA SER A 108 3.54 -5.15 -6.99
C SER A 108 3.60 -3.97 -6.02
N VAL A 109 2.81 -3.99 -4.94
CA VAL A 109 2.81 -2.92 -3.95
C VAL A 109 4.18 -2.84 -3.28
N THR A 110 4.66 -1.61 -3.09
CA THR A 110 5.92 -1.33 -2.40
C THR A 110 5.66 -0.79 -1.01
N ARG A 111 6.67 -0.85 -0.12
CA ARG A 111 6.62 -0.21 1.20
C ARG A 111 6.33 1.29 1.10
N ARG A 112 6.91 1.97 0.10
CA ARG A 112 6.65 3.40 -0.15
C ARG A 112 5.20 3.64 -0.55
N GLU A 113 4.65 2.82 -1.46
CA GLU A 113 3.24 2.93 -1.84
C GLU A 113 2.28 2.70 -0.66
N ILE A 114 2.59 1.73 0.23
CA ILE A 114 1.84 1.56 1.49
C ILE A 114 1.95 2.80 2.38
N ALA A 115 3.15 3.36 2.57
CA ALA A 115 3.33 4.58 3.35
C ALA A 115 2.51 5.74 2.77
N THR A 116 2.53 5.93 1.45
CA THR A 116 1.74 6.95 0.75
C THR A 116 0.25 6.73 0.99
N MET A 117 -0.24 5.51 0.78
CA MET A 117 -1.66 5.16 0.94
C MET A 117 -2.16 5.38 2.37
N PHE A 118 -1.44 4.84 3.36
CA PHE A 118 -1.84 4.96 4.76
C PHE A 118 -1.73 6.40 5.25
N ALA A 119 -0.80 7.22 4.75
CA ALA A 119 -0.73 8.64 5.09
C ALA A 119 -1.99 9.40 4.68
N HIS A 120 -2.50 9.11 3.48
CA HIS A 120 -3.78 9.66 3.04
C HIS A 120 -4.94 9.10 3.85
N PHE A 121 -5.00 7.78 4.07
CA PHE A 121 -6.08 7.19 4.87
C PHE A 121 -6.12 7.76 6.28
N THR A 122 -4.97 7.94 6.92
CA THR A 122 -4.85 8.58 8.23
C THR A 122 -5.39 10.01 8.21
N HIS A 123 -5.04 10.79 7.19
CA HIS A 123 -5.55 12.16 7.06
C HIS A 123 -7.07 12.19 6.89
N GLU A 124 -7.61 11.39 5.97
CA GLU A 124 -9.05 11.36 5.68
C GLU A 124 -9.91 10.90 6.85
N THR A 125 -9.37 10.01 7.69
CA THR A 125 -10.15 9.34 8.74
C THR A 125 -9.76 9.76 10.16
N GLY A 126 -8.73 10.60 10.33
CA GLY A 126 -8.17 10.92 11.64
C GLY A 126 -7.62 9.67 12.35
N HIS A 127 -6.64 9.00 11.75
CA HIS A 127 -6.05 7.74 12.25
C HIS A 127 -7.08 6.60 12.38
N PHE A 128 -7.93 6.43 11.35
CA PHE A 128 -9.04 5.47 11.35
C PHE A 128 -10.08 5.73 12.45
N CYS A 129 -10.23 6.98 12.91
CA CYS A 129 -11.27 7.33 13.88
C CYS A 129 -12.67 7.34 13.24
N TYR A 130 -12.77 7.94 12.06
CA TYR A 130 -14.03 8.18 11.36
C TYR A 130 -14.25 7.18 10.22
N ILE A 131 -15.45 6.61 10.18
CA ILE A 131 -15.91 5.75 9.08
C ILE A 131 -16.65 6.59 8.05
N GLU A 132 -17.43 7.55 8.53
CA GLU A 132 -18.28 8.46 7.77
C GLU A 132 -17.83 9.90 8.02
N GLU A 133 -18.05 10.76 7.02
CA GLU A 133 -17.86 12.19 7.12
C GLU A 133 -18.67 12.75 8.31
N ILE A 134 -18.06 13.64 9.09
CA ILE A 134 -18.73 14.33 10.18
C ILE A 134 -19.89 15.16 9.61
N ASN A 135 -21.11 14.90 10.08
CA ASN A 135 -22.35 15.48 9.54
C ASN A 135 -22.60 15.14 8.06
N GLY A 136 -22.02 14.07 7.53
CA GLY A 136 -22.21 13.67 6.13
C GLY A 136 -23.66 13.40 5.77
N ALA A 137 -24.44 12.81 6.69
CA ALA A 137 -25.85 12.49 6.48
C ALA A 137 -26.74 13.72 6.18
N SER A 138 -26.31 14.93 6.54
CA SER A 138 -27.02 16.17 6.19
C SER A 138 -26.62 16.74 4.82
N ARG A 139 -25.71 16.07 4.09
CA ARG A 139 -25.18 16.48 2.79
C ARG A 139 -25.47 15.42 1.73
N ASP A 140 -26.06 15.85 0.61
CA ASP A 140 -26.53 14.93 -0.44
C ASP A 140 -25.37 14.33 -1.27
N TYR A 141 -24.37 15.15 -1.61
CA TYR A 141 -23.27 14.78 -2.52
C TYR A 141 -23.78 14.13 -3.83
N CYS A 142 -24.91 14.61 -4.32
CA CYS A 142 -25.54 14.13 -5.54
C CYS A 142 -25.36 15.17 -6.64
N ASP A 143 -24.57 14.85 -7.67
CA ASP A 143 -24.63 15.56 -8.93
C ASP A 143 -25.81 15.03 -9.76
N LYS A 144 -26.93 15.76 -9.70
CA LYS A 144 -28.18 15.43 -10.41
C LYS A 144 -28.03 15.50 -11.93
N ASN A 145 -26.99 16.16 -12.44
CA ASN A 145 -26.74 16.24 -13.88
C ASN A 145 -25.98 15.02 -14.41
N ASN A 146 -25.41 14.19 -13.53
CA ASN A 146 -24.70 12.98 -13.95
C ASN A 146 -25.68 11.88 -14.36
N ARG A 147 -25.93 11.77 -15.67
CA ARG A 147 -26.85 10.76 -16.26
C ARG A 147 -26.27 9.35 -16.27
N GLN A 148 -24.94 9.21 -16.23
CA GLN A 148 -24.28 7.90 -16.24
C GLN A 148 -24.40 7.18 -14.89
N TYR A 149 -24.32 7.94 -13.80
CA TYR A 149 -24.43 7.44 -12.43
C TYR A 149 -25.49 8.24 -11.68
N PRO A 150 -26.78 8.04 -11.98
CA PRO A 150 -27.86 8.80 -11.38
C PRO A 150 -27.95 8.51 -9.87
N CYS A 151 -28.34 9.53 -9.11
CA CYS A 151 -28.56 9.40 -7.68
C CYS A 151 -29.79 8.52 -7.41
N ALA A 152 -29.65 7.53 -6.55
CA ALA A 152 -30.76 6.69 -6.13
C ALA A 152 -31.66 7.46 -5.15
N PRO A 153 -33.01 7.31 -5.25
CA PRO A 153 -33.92 7.96 -4.32
C PRO A 153 -33.61 7.63 -2.86
N GLY A 154 -33.58 8.66 -2.01
CA GLY A 154 -33.33 8.52 -0.56
C GLY A 154 -31.89 8.14 -0.18
N LYS A 155 -30.94 8.19 -1.13
CA LYS A 155 -29.53 7.87 -0.87
C LYS A 155 -28.66 9.12 -1.00
N THR A 156 -27.62 9.16 -0.15
CA THR A 156 -26.63 10.24 -0.11
C THR A 156 -25.22 9.68 -0.24
N TYR A 157 -24.35 10.46 -0.88
CA TYR A 157 -23.01 10.01 -1.29
C TYR A 157 -21.90 10.78 -0.59
N TYR A 158 -22.11 11.13 0.69
CA TYR A 158 -21.09 11.74 1.53
C TYR A 158 -19.88 10.81 1.75
N GLY A 159 -18.81 11.36 2.31
CA GLY A 159 -17.56 10.66 2.54
C GLY A 159 -17.73 9.39 3.39
N ARG A 160 -17.32 8.23 2.85
CA ARG A 160 -17.25 6.98 3.62
C ARG A 160 -15.95 6.21 3.37
N GLY A 161 -15.53 5.46 4.36
CA GLY A 161 -14.38 4.58 4.29
C GLY A 161 -13.03 5.31 4.35
N PRO A 162 -11.92 4.61 4.06
CA PRO A 162 -10.56 5.07 4.32
C PRO A 162 -10.11 6.22 3.41
N ILE A 163 -10.74 6.41 2.25
CA ILE A 163 -10.46 7.53 1.33
C ILE A 163 -11.59 8.57 1.31
N GLN A 164 -12.58 8.44 2.20
CA GLN A 164 -13.79 9.27 2.21
C GLN A 164 -14.44 9.38 0.81
N LEU A 165 -14.70 8.22 0.19
CA LEU A 165 -15.32 8.15 -1.13
C LEU A 165 -16.60 8.98 -1.12
N SER A 166 -16.68 9.96 -2.02
CA SER A 166 -17.75 10.96 -2.06
C SER A 166 -18.28 11.11 -3.48
N TRP A 167 -19.54 11.52 -3.63
CA TRP A 167 -20.27 11.75 -4.87
C TRP A 167 -20.75 10.51 -5.63
N ASN A 168 -21.97 10.59 -6.17
CA ASN A 168 -22.59 9.55 -7.02
C ASN A 168 -21.69 9.10 -8.18
N TYR A 169 -20.98 10.04 -8.80
CA TYR A 169 -20.07 9.76 -9.91
C TYR A 169 -18.77 9.03 -9.49
N ASN A 170 -18.51 8.86 -8.20
CA ASN A 170 -17.47 7.95 -7.71
C ASN A 170 -18.06 6.66 -7.15
N TYR A 171 -19.19 6.71 -6.43
CA TYR A 171 -19.88 5.51 -5.92
C TYR A 171 -20.32 4.58 -7.05
N GLY A 172 -20.88 5.13 -8.14
CA GLY A 172 -21.33 4.37 -9.30
C GLY A 172 -20.24 3.52 -9.98
N PRO A 173 -19.16 4.13 -10.51
CA PRO A 173 -18.10 3.36 -11.16
C PRO A 173 -17.34 2.46 -10.18
N CYS A 174 -17.18 2.87 -8.92
CA CYS A 174 -16.60 2.04 -7.87
C CYS A 174 -17.43 0.77 -7.65
N GLY A 175 -18.74 0.92 -7.42
CA GLY A 175 -19.65 -0.20 -7.23
C GLY A 175 -19.65 -1.15 -8.42
N ARG A 176 -19.75 -0.60 -9.65
CA ARG A 176 -19.67 -1.39 -10.89
C ARG A 176 -18.38 -2.21 -10.96
N SER A 177 -17.23 -1.62 -10.62
CA SER A 177 -15.94 -2.31 -10.65
C SER A 177 -15.82 -3.40 -9.58
N LEU A 178 -16.49 -3.24 -8.44
CA LEU A 178 -16.44 -4.17 -7.31
C LEU A 178 -17.53 -5.25 -7.34
N GLY A 179 -18.49 -5.14 -8.27
CA GLY A 179 -19.68 -6.00 -8.31
C GLY A 179 -20.69 -5.68 -7.21
N LEU A 180 -20.79 -4.41 -6.80
CA LEU A 180 -21.67 -3.93 -5.72
C LEU A 180 -22.57 -2.80 -6.24
N ASP A 181 -23.85 -2.79 -5.88
CA ASP A 181 -24.75 -1.67 -6.21
C ASP A 181 -24.57 -0.53 -5.19
N LEU A 182 -23.43 0.17 -5.26
CA LEU A 182 -23.10 1.27 -4.35
C LEU A 182 -23.90 2.55 -4.63
N LEU A 183 -24.65 2.64 -5.74
CA LEU A 183 -25.59 3.74 -5.94
C LEU A 183 -26.85 3.55 -5.08
N ARG A 184 -27.37 2.32 -5.00
CA ARG A 184 -28.54 2.00 -4.16
C ARG A 184 -28.18 1.58 -2.75
N GLN A 185 -26.94 1.16 -2.48
CA GLN A 185 -26.47 0.71 -1.17
C GLN A 185 -25.13 1.37 -0.79
N PRO A 186 -25.02 2.71 -0.79
CA PRO A 186 -23.79 3.40 -0.42
C PRO A 186 -23.34 3.12 1.03
N GLU A 187 -24.28 2.79 1.92
CA GLU A 187 -24.02 2.40 3.31
C GLU A 187 -23.15 1.14 3.46
N LEU A 188 -23.02 0.30 2.42
CA LEU A 188 -22.10 -0.84 2.45
C LEU A 188 -20.65 -0.41 2.71
N VAL A 189 -20.29 0.82 2.31
CA VAL A 189 -18.95 1.38 2.54
C VAL A 189 -18.72 1.71 4.02
N SER A 190 -19.77 1.99 4.80
CA SER A 190 -19.66 2.28 6.24
C SER A 190 -20.10 1.12 7.14
N SER A 191 -20.69 0.05 6.59
CA SER A 191 -21.14 -1.12 7.36
C SER A 191 -20.24 -2.36 7.20
N ASN A 192 -19.45 -2.44 6.12
CA ASN A 192 -18.53 -3.56 5.89
C ASN A 192 -17.08 -3.08 5.72
N PRO A 193 -16.16 -3.43 6.63
CA PRO A 193 -14.80 -2.89 6.60
C PRO A 193 -13.97 -3.39 5.41
N THR A 194 -14.25 -4.60 4.90
CA THR A 194 -13.60 -5.09 3.68
C THR A 194 -14.09 -4.30 2.47
N VAL A 195 -15.39 -3.99 2.39
CA VAL A 195 -15.93 -3.11 1.33
C VAL A 195 -15.33 -1.71 1.43
N ALA A 196 -15.21 -1.15 2.64
CA ALA A 196 -14.57 0.14 2.86
C ALA A 196 -13.13 0.18 2.30
N PHE A 197 -12.32 -0.84 2.60
CA PHE A 197 -10.97 -0.92 2.03
C PHE A 197 -10.97 -1.18 0.52
N ARG A 198 -11.91 -1.98 0.00
CA ARG A 198 -12.05 -2.18 -1.46
C ARG A 198 -12.39 -0.88 -2.19
N THR A 199 -13.20 0.00 -1.62
CA THR A 199 -13.46 1.32 -2.24
C THR A 199 -12.24 2.22 -2.20
N GLY A 200 -11.49 2.22 -1.08
CA GLY A 200 -10.21 2.93 -0.97
C GLY A 200 -9.18 2.46 -2.00
N LEU A 201 -9.03 1.15 -2.15
CA LEU A 201 -8.15 0.53 -3.13
C LEU A 201 -8.59 0.80 -4.57
N TRP A 202 -9.90 0.76 -4.84
CA TRP A 202 -10.42 1.12 -6.16
C TRP A 202 -10.05 2.56 -6.51
N PHE A 203 -10.29 3.52 -5.61
CA PHE A 203 -9.92 4.92 -5.84
C PHE A 203 -8.41 5.05 -6.06
N TRP A 204 -7.62 4.41 -5.20
CA TRP A 204 -6.17 4.42 -5.28
C TRP A 204 -5.66 3.95 -6.64
N MET A 205 -6.10 2.77 -7.07
CA MET A 205 -5.67 2.14 -8.31
C MET A 205 -6.05 2.96 -9.55
N ASN A 206 -7.19 3.67 -9.50
CA ASN A 206 -7.71 4.43 -10.65
C ASN A 206 -7.25 5.89 -10.69
N ARG A 207 -6.89 6.50 -9.54
CA ARG A 207 -6.66 7.96 -9.45
C ARG A 207 -5.29 8.32 -8.90
N VAL A 208 -4.75 7.53 -7.96
CA VAL A 208 -3.53 7.89 -7.24
C VAL A 208 -2.31 7.14 -7.76
N ARG A 209 -2.44 5.81 -7.93
CA ARG A 209 -1.36 4.96 -8.43
C ARG A 209 -0.74 5.44 -9.75
N PRO A 210 -1.51 5.93 -10.74
CA PRO A 210 -0.96 6.45 -11.99
C PRO A 210 0.00 7.64 -11.84
N VAL A 211 -0.05 8.37 -10.72
CA VAL A 211 0.80 9.55 -10.47
C VAL A 211 1.86 9.32 -9.39
N LEU A 212 1.98 8.10 -8.84
CA LEU A 212 2.94 7.82 -7.76
C LEU A 212 4.39 8.15 -8.13
N ASN A 213 4.78 7.95 -9.39
CA ASN A 213 6.12 8.24 -9.89
C ASN A 213 6.46 9.74 -9.92
N GLN A 214 5.47 10.62 -9.75
CA GLN A 214 5.66 12.07 -9.71
C GLN A 214 5.98 12.59 -8.30
N GLY A 215 5.78 11.76 -7.27
CA GLY A 215 6.04 12.08 -5.86
C GLY A 215 4.77 12.24 -5.02
N PHE A 216 4.95 12.35 -3.70
CA PHE A 216 3.83 12.40 -2.75
C PHE A 216 2.90 13.62 -2.97
N GLY A 217 3.45 14.76 -3.37
CA GLY A 217 2.65 15.95 -3.70
C GLY A 217 1.66 15.74 -4.85
N ALA A 218 2.03 14.93 -5.85
CA ALA A 218 1.12 14.58 -6.94
C ALA A 218 -0.04 13.69 -6.44
N THR A 219 0.21 12.84 -5.44
CA THR A 219 -0.83 12.01 -4.83
C THR A 219 -1.82 12.83 -3.99
N ILE A 220 -1.35 13.87 -3.29
CA ILE A 220 -2.23 14.86 -2.64
C ILE A 220 -3.12 15.52 -3.69
N ARG A 221 -2.53 15.99 -4.79
CA ARG A 221 -3.28 16.65 -5.88
C ARG A 221 -4.32 15.73 -6.52
N ALA A 222 -4.02 14.44 -6.66
CA ALA A 222 -4.94 13.45 -7.21
C ALA A 222 -6.13 13.14 -6.29
N ILE A 223 -5.94 13.26 -4.97
CA ILE A 223 -6.99 13.05 -3.96
C ILE A 223 -7.82 14.31 -3.78
N ASN A 224 -7.17 15.44 -3.52
CA ASN A 224 -7.82 16.72 -3.29
C ASN A 224 -6.95 17.88 -3.78
N GLY A 225 -7.02 18.16 -5.08
CA GLY A 225 -6.27 19.24 -5.71
C GLY A 225 -6.54 20.65 -5.16
N MET A 226 -7.64 20.84 -4.43
CA MET A 226 -7.97 22.12 -3.78
C MET A 226 -7.07 22.42 -2.57
N GLU A 227 -6.39 21.42 -2.00
CA GLU A 227 -5.43 21.65 -0.90
C GLU A 227 -4.10 22.24 -1.40
N CYS A 228 -3.77 21.99 -2.66
CA CYS A 228 -2.50 22.38 -3.27
C CYS A 228 -2.44 23.88 -3.62
N ASN A 229 -1.25 24.36 -3.99
CA ASN A 229 -0.97 25.73 -4.40
C ASN A 229 -1.41 26.77 -3.35
N GLY A 230 -1.29 26.41 -2.07
CA GLY A 230 -1.68 27.25 -0.94
C GLY A 230 -3.15 27.19 -0.53
N GLY A 231 -3.97 26.35 -1.16
CA GLY A 231 -5.40 26.24 -0.83
C GLY A 231 -5.66 25.71 0.58
N ASN A 232 -4.88 24.73 1.05
CA ASN A 232 -4.87 24.30 2.45
C ASN A 232 -3.50 23.72 2.85
N SER A 233 -2.54 24.61 3.09
CA SER A 233 -1.18 24.22 3.51
C SER A 233 -1.16 23.42 4.80
N GLY A 234 -2.13 23.61 5.70
CA GLY A 234 -2.26 22.83 6.94
C GLY A 234 -2.53 21.34 6.66
N ALA A 235 -3.46 21.06 5.75
CA ALA A 235 -3.80 19.70 5.33
C ALA A 235 -2.65 19.02 4.58
N VAL A 236 -2.05 19.73 3.61
CA VAL A 236 -0.85 19.26 2.89
C VAL A 236 0.26 18.88 3.86
N ASN A 237 0.60 19.77 4.80
CA ASN A 237 1.65 19.52 5.78
C ASN A 237 1.30 18.36 6.72
N ALA A 238 0.02 18.16 7.07
CA ALA A 238 -0.40 17.01 7.87
C ALA A 238 -0.17 15.69 7.12
N ARG A 239 -0.57 15.60 5.85
CA ARG A 239 -0.34 14.42 4.99
C ARG A 239 1.15 14.10 4.87
N ILE A 240 1.99 15.12 4.67
CA ILE A 240 3.45 14.96 4.56
C ILE A 240 4.04 14.41 5.87
N ARG A 241 3.56 14.88 7.04
CA ARG A 241 4.02 14.35 8.33
C ARG A 241 3.71 12.87 8.49
N TYR A 242 2.48 12.45 8.20
CA TYR A 242 2.11 11.03 8.24
C TYR A 242 2.94 10.20 7.26
N TYR A 243 3.15 10.71 6.04
CA TYR A 243 3.93 10.00 5.03
C TYR A 243 5.38 9.80 5.46
N ARG A 244 6.03 10.82 6.03
CA ARG A 244 7.40 10.71 6.55
C ARG A 244 7.50 9.73 7.71
N ASP A 245 6.55 9.79 8.65
CA ASP A 245 6.48 8.85 9.77
C ASP A 245 6.35 7.40 9.26
N TYR A 246 5.42 7.14 8.35
CA TYR A 246 5.18 5.78 7.84
C TYR A 246 6.32 5.28 6.94
N CYS A 247 6.99 6.16 6.20
CA CYS A 247 8.22 5.83 5.50
C CYS A 247 9.33 5.40 6.49
N GLY A 248 9.47 6.12 7.61
CA GLY A 248 10.40 5.77 8.68
C GLY A 248 10.09 4.40 9.31
N GLN A 249 8.83 4.15 9.66
CA GLN A 249 8.39 2.86 10.21
C GLN A 249 8.59 1.68 9.24
N LEU A 250 8.47 1.93 7.94
CA LEU A 250 8.65 0.92 6.90
C LEU A 250 10.08 0.86 6.33
N GLY A 251 11.01 1.66 6.86
CA GLY A 251 12.41 1.66 6.44
C GLY A 251 12.62 2.02 4.97
N VAL A 252 11.88 3.00 4.45
CA VAL A 252 12.01 3.48 3.07
C VAL A 252 12.22 4.99 3.00
N ASP A 253 13.02 5.43 2.04
CA ASP A 253 13.19 6.85 1.76
C ASP A 253 11.90 7.47 1.20
N PRO A 254 11.41 8.63 1.71
CA PRO A 254 10.21 9.29 1.22
C PRO A 254 10.30 9.79 -0.23
N GLY A 255 11.51 9.98 -0.77
CA GLY A 255 11.74 10.58 -2.06
C GLY A 255 11.51 12.09 -2.11
N PRO A 256 11.74 12.71 -3.29
CA PRO A 256 11.51 14.14 -3.51
C PRO A 256 10.02 14.45 -3.74
N ASN A 257 9.71 15.73 -4.00
CA ASN A 257 8.38 16.22 -4.42
C ASN A 257 7.26 15.88 -3.43
N LEU A 258 7.49 16.19 -2.16
CA LEU A 258 6.54 15.85 -1.10
C LEU A 258 5.33 16.79 -1.03
N SER A 259 5.50 18.05 -1.44
CA SER A 259 4.43 19.04 -1.40
C SER A 259 3.77 19.21 -2.76
N CYS A 260 2.52 19.64 -2.71
CA CYS A 260 1.90 20.52 -3.68
C CYS A 260 1.49 21.80 -2.91
#